data_AF-A0A838KLT8-F1
#
_entry.id   AF-A0A838KLT8-F1
#
_cell.length_a   1.000
_cell.length_b   1.000
_cell.length_c   1.000
_cell.angle_alpha   90.00
_cell.angle_beta   90.00
_cell.angle_gamma   90.00
#
_symmetry.space_group_name_H-M   'P 1'
#
loop_
_entity.id
_entity.type
_entity.pdbx_description
1 polymer ?
#
loop_
_entity_poly.entity_id
_entity_poly.type
_entity_poly.pdbx_seq_one_letter_code
_entity_poly.pdbx_strand_id
1 'polypeptide(L)'
;LDQLAQIDDVRMLLEPPAIASLAGHLSSLQYEGLRSHIDVILDNAHQGDLDGAADAAFTFRDTLLSLCPNTQLVDTIKTLRARAGAGYPKTTMDWVRFAASQYGLVEALAKGDKKKVERVIAYEVSRFGPGVRQVASQA
;
A
#
# COMPACT_ATOMS: atom_id res chain seq x y z
N LEU A 1 8.57 -21.68 -6.56
CA LEU A 1 8.32 -20.26 -6.28
C LEU A 1 9.64 -19.64 -5.89
N ASP A 2 10.02 -18.52 -6.48
CA ASP A 2 11.15 -17.76 -5.96
C ASP A 2 10.82 -17.26 -4.54
N GLN A 3 11.85 -16.91 -3.76
CA GLN A 3 11.71 -16.54 -2.35
C GLN A 3 10.82 -15.29 -2.16
N LEU A 4 10.77 -14.39 -3.14
CA LEU A 4 9.97 -13.18 -3.08
C LEU A 4 8.48 -13.51 -3.26
N ALA A 5 8.14 -14.43 -4.17
CA ALA A 5 6.76 -14.89 -4.37
C ALA A 5 6.19 -15.54 -3.09
N GLN A 6 7.01 -16.33 -2.40
CA GLN A 6 6.62 -16.91 -1.11
C GLN A 6 6.37 -15.84 -0.04
N ILE A 7 7.14 -14.75 -0.04
CA ILE A 7 6.92 -13.63 0.88
C ILE A 7 5.58 -12.95 0.56
N ASP A 8 5.26 -12.73 -0.71
CA ASP A 8 4.00 -12.10 -1.10
C ASP A 8 2.78 -12.99 -0.86
N ASP A 9 2.90 -14.31 -0.97
CA ASP A 9 1.85 -15.26 -0.56
C ASP A 9 1.52 -15.10 0.92
N VAL A 10 2.54 -14.98 1.78
CA VAL A 10 2.32 -14.74 3.22
C VAL A 10 1.72 -13.36 3.45
N ARG A 11 2.21 -12.32 2.75
CA ARG A 11 1.62 -10.96 2.84
C ARG A 11 0.16 -10.94 2.40
N MET A 12 -0.22 -11.74 1.40
CA MET A 12 -1.60 -11.88 0.93
C MET A 12 -2.53 -12.44 2.02
N LEU A 13 -2.02 -13.34 2.87
CA LEU A 13 -2.78 -13.90 3.98
C LEU A 13 -2.91 -12.92 5.16
N LEU A 14 -1.96 -11.99 5.32
CA LEU A 14 -1.85 -11.15 6.50
C LEU A 14 -2.33 -9.71 6.28
N GLU A 15 -1.89 -9.03 5.21
CA GLU A 15 -2.13 -7.60 5.00
C GLU A 15 -3.61 -7.25 4.75
N PRO A 16 -4.34 -7.95 3.86
CA PRO A 16 -5.75 -7.64 3.60
C PRO A 16 -6.63 -7.69 4.85
N PRO A 17 -6.67 -8.79 5.64
CA PRO A 17 -7.52 -8.83 6.82
C PRO A 17 -7.05 -7.89 7.94
N ALA A 18 -5.73 -7.66 8.06
CA ALA A 18 -5.19 -6.70 9.03
C ALA A 18 -5.73 -5.28 8.77
N ILE A 19 -5.60 -4.80 7.54
CA ILE A 19 -6.04 -3.44 7.17
C ILE A 19 -7.56 -3.34 7.17
N ALA A 20 -8.28 -4.40 6.76
CA ALA A 20 -9.73 -4.43 6.82
C ALA A 20 -10.29 -4.36 8.25
N SER A 21 -9.50 -4.73 9.26
CA SER A 21 -9.89 -4.55 10.67
C SER A 21 -10.12 -3.09 11.05
N LEU A 22 -9.48 -2.13 10.35
CA LEU A 22 -9.62 -0.69 10.59
C LEU A 22 -10.94 -0.10 10.08
N ALA A 23 -11.65 -0.81 9.20
CA ALA A 23 -12.82 -0.26 8.52
C ALA A 23 -13.91 0.13 9.55
N GLY A 24 -14.31 1.40 9.55
CA GLY A 24 -15.28 1.98 10.47
C GLY A 24 -14.75 2.34 11.86
N HIS A 25 -13.44 2.21 12.12
CA HIS A 25 -12.86 2.37 13.47
C HIS A 25 -11.86 3.54 13.60
N LEU A 26 -11.56 4.26 12.53
CA LEU A 26 -10.64 5.41 12.59
C LEU A 26 -11.39 6.70 12.90
N SER A 27 -10.71 7.65 13.51
CA SER A 27 -11.20 9.01 13.71
C SER A 27 -11.11 9.84 12.43
N SER A 28 -11.86 10.94 12.36
CA SER A 28 -11.80 11.89 11.23
C SER A 28 -10.38 12.39 10.96
N LEU A 29 -9.62 12.71 12.02
CA LEU A 29 -8.23 13.18 11.90
C LEU A 29 -7.30 12.10 11.30
N GLN A 30 -7.51 10.83 11.66
CA GLN A 30 -6.76 9.72 11.05
C GLN A 30 -7.10 9.56 9.57
N TYR A 31 -8.38 9.70 9.18
CA TYR A 31 -8.75 9.69 7.77
C TYR A 31 -8.17 10.86 6.99
N GLU A 32 -8.16 12.06 7.57
CA GLU A 32 -7.52 13.24 6.96
C GLU A 32 -6.03 13.01 6.75
N GLY A 33 -5.30 12.53 7.77
CA GLY A 33 -3.89 12.21 7.64
C GLY A 33 -3.59 11.18 6.55
N LEU A 34 -4.43 10.14 6.43
CA LEU A 34 -4.32 9.15 5.35
C LEU A 34 -4.54 9.78 3.96
N ARG A 35 -5.50 10.71 3.82
CA ARG A 35 -5.72 11.44 2.56
C ARG A 35 -4.53 12.33 2.21
N SER A 36 -3.96 13.04 3.19
CA SER A 36 -2.79 13.88 2.98
C SER A 36 -1.56 13.11 2.48
N HIS A 37 -1.36 11.88 2.94
CA HIS A 37 -0.32 11.03 2.36
C HIS A 37 -0.57 10.71 0.87
N ILE A 38 -1.83 10.53 0.47
CA ILE A 38 -2.19 10.26 -0.92
C ILE A 38 -2.00 11.51 -1.79
N ASP A 39 -2.30 12.69 -1.26
CA ASP A 39 -2.04 13.98 -1.93
C ASP A 39 -0.54 14.08 -2.28
N VAL A 40 0.36 13.76 -1.33
CA VAL A 40 1.82 13.79 -1.57
C VAL A 40 2.26 12.81 -2.65
N ILE A 41 1.68 11.60 -2.71
CA ILE A 41 1.97 10.63 -3.78
C ILE A 41 1.61 11.22 -5.14
N LEU A 42 0.44 11.86 -5.23
CA LEU A 42 -0.07 12.43 -6.47
C LEU A 42 0.76 13.65 -6.91
N ASP A 43 1.13 14.52 -5.99
CA ASP A 43 1.94 15.70 -6.26
C ASP A 43 3.33 15.33 -6.80
N ASN A 44 4.02 14.38 -6.15
CA ASN A 44 5.30 13.87 -6.63
C ASN A 44 5.18 13.24 -8.03
N ALA A 45 4.13 12.43 -8.25
CA ALA A 45 3.88 11.82 -9.56
C ALA A 45 3.64 12.86 -10.66
N HIS A 46 2.88 13.93 -10.38
CA HIS A 46 2.62 15.02 -11.33
C HIS A 46 3.88 15.82 -11.67
N GLN A 47 4.80 15.96 -10.72
CA GLN A 47 6.10 16.62 -10.93
C GLN A 47 7.11 15.71 -11.65
N GLY A 48 6.78 14.43 -11.85
CA GLY A 48 7.68 13.44 -12.44
C GLY A 48 8.68 12.84 -11.44
N ASP A 49 8.54 13.16 -10.15
CA ASP A 49 9.33 12.57 -9.07
C ASP A 49 8.76 11.20 -8.66
N LEU A 50 9.16 10.16 -9.40
CA LEU A 50 8.64 8.81 -9.18
C LEU A 50 9.21 8.16 -7.92
N ASP A 51 10.43 8.53 -7.51
CA ASP A 51 11.06 8.04 -6.29
C ASP A 51 10.39 8.68 -5.07
N GLY A 52 10.12 9.99 -5.10
CA GLY A 52 9.32 10.67 -4.08
C GLY A 52 7.89 10.11 -3.98
N ALA A 53 7.28 9.72 -5.10
CA ALA A 53 5.98 9.04 -5.09
C ALA A 53 6.06 7.65 -4.44
N ALA A 54 7.13 6.90 -4.69
CA ALA A 54 7.41 5.60 -4.07
C ALA A 54 7.60 5.70 -2.56
N ASP A 55 8.41 6.66 -2.10
CA ASP A 55 8.64 6.90 -0.68
C ASP A 55 7.35 7.31 0.03
N ALA A 56 6.57 8.22 -0.55
CA ALA A 56 5.28 8.62 0.00
C ALA A 56 4.28 7.44 0.08
N ALA A 57 4.26 6.56 -0.93
CA ALA A 57 3.43 5.35 -0.93
C ALA A 57 3.90 4.32 0.10
N PHE A 58 5.20 4.21 0.34
CA PHE A 58 5.75 3.42 1.43
C PHE A 58 5.27 3.95 2.79
N THR A 59 5.42 5.26 3.03
CA THR A 59 4.98 5.91 4.26
C THR A 59 3.48 5.76 4.48
N PHE A 60 2.64 5.99 3.46
CA PHE A 60 1.19 5.80 3.54
C PHE A 60 0.83 4.42 4.10
N ARG A 61 1.43 3.37 3.54
CA ARG A 61 1.12 1.99 3.93
C ARG A 61 1.71 1.64 5.30
N ASP A 62 2.86 2.20 5.67
CA ASP A 62 3.42 2.06 7.02
C ASP A 62 2.53 2.73 8.08
N THR A 63 2.04 3.94 7.80
CA THR A 63 1.05 4.65 8.62
C THR A 63 -0.21 3.81 8.79
N LEU A 64 -0.76 3.28 7.68
CA LEU A 64 -1.97 2.46 7.71
C LEU A 64 -1.79 1.19 8.56
N LEU A 65 -0.67 0.48 8.42
CA LEU A 65 -0.37 -0.69 9.24
C LEU A 65 -0.18 -0.32 10.70
N SER A 66 0.43 0.82 11.01
CA SER A 66 0.65 1.27 12.39
C SER A 66 -0.64 1.63 13.14
N LEU A 67 -1.74 1.83 12.42
CA LEU A 67 -3.07 1.99 13.01
C LEU A 67 -3.73 0.66 13.40
N CYS A 68 -3.22 -0.48 12.91
CA CYS A 68 -3.80 -1.80 13.22
C CYS A 68 -3.54 -2.17 14.69
N PRO A 69 -4.54 -2.72 15.40
CA PRO A 69 -4.44 -2.96 16.84
C PRO A 69 -3.48 -4.09 17.22
N ASN A 70 -3.18 -5.01 16.30
CA ASN A 70 -2.29 -6.15 16.56
C ASN A 70 -0.84 -5.82 16.16
N THR A 71 -0.06 -5.32 17.11
CA THR A 71 1.33 -4.89 16.89
C THR A 71 2.24 -6.02 16.40
N GLN A 72 2.07 -7.24 16.91
CA GLN A 72 2.86 -8.40 16.47
C GLN A 72 2.59 -8.78 15.01
N LEU A 73 1.33 -8.70 14.58
CA LEU A 73 0.95 -8.87 13.18
C LEU A 73 1.57 -7.77 12.31
N VAL A 74 1.52 -6.52 12.77
CA VAL A 74 2.11 -5.37 12.07
C VAL A 74 3.62 -5.55 11.89
N ASP A 75 4.36 -5.92 12.94
CA ASP A 75 5.80 -6.14 12.88
C ASP A 75 6.17 -7.26 11.91
N THR A 76 5.37 -8.33 11.90
CA THR A 76 5.52 -9.45 10.96
C THR A 76 5.34 -8.95 9.52
N ILE A 77 4.27 -8.19 9.25
CA ILE A 77 4.01 -7.62 7.92
C ILE A 77 5.13 -6.67 7.49
N LYS A 78 5.57 -5.75 8.37
CA LYS A 78 6.63 -4.78 8.05
C LYS A 78 7.95 -5.49 7.71
N THR A 79 8.29 -6.54 8.45
CA THR A 79 9.47 -7.39 8.19
C THR A 79 9.37 -8.06 6.81
N LEU A 80 8.21 -8.61 6.46
CA LEU A 80 7.98 -9.24 5.16
C LEU A 80 8.09 -8.22 4.01
N ARG A 81 7.49 -7.03 4.17
CA ARG A 81 7.56 -5.94 3.18
C ARG A 81 9.00 -5.48 2.93
N ALA A 82 9.78 -5.30 4.00
CA ALA A 82 11.19 -4.91 3.89
C ALA A 82 12.02 -5.95 3.10
N ARG A 83 11.70 -7.24 3.26
CA ARG A 83 12.37 -8.34 2.54
C ARG A 83 11.92 -8.50 1.09
N ALA A 84 10.64 -8.26 0.80
CA ALA A 84 10.12 -8.29 -0.57
C ALA A 84 10.75 -7.17 -1.44
N GLY A 85 11.04 -6.03 -0.82
CA GLY A 85 11.27 -4.78 -1.52
C GLY A 85 9.96 -4.25 -2.11
N ALA A 86 10.00 -3.04 -2.65
CA ALA A 86 8.78 -2.39 -3.10
C ALA A 86 8.64 -2.45 -4.63
N GLY A 87 7.57 -3.08 -5.09
CA GLY A 87 7.06 -2.86 -6.44
C GLY A 87 6.23 -1.58 -6.45
N TYR A 88 6.51 -0.68 -7.39
CA TYR A 88 5.74 0.54 -7.56
C TYR A 88 5.43 0.83 -9.03
N PRO A 89 4.41 1.65 -9.32
CA PRO A 89 4.15 2.15 -10.65
C PRO A 89 5.40 2.75 -11.31
N LYS A 90 5.53 2.59 -12.63
CA LYS A 90 6.70 3.06 -13.41
C LYS A 90 6.43 4.32 -14.23
N THR A 91 5.18 4.75 -14.31
CA THR A 91 4.75 5.90 -15.11
C THR A 91 3.90 6.83 -14.26
N THR A 92 3.96 8.13 -14.53
CA THR A 92 3.08 9.13 -13.90
C THR A 92 1.61 8.73 -14.00
N MET A 93 1.17 8.23 -15.16
CA MET A 93 -0.23 7.82 -15.34
C MET A 93 -0.63 6.63 -14.46
N ASP A 94 0.27 5.66 -14.28
CA ASP A 94 0.01 4.53 -13.37
C ASP A 94 0.01 4.98 -11.90
N TRP A 95 0.83 5.97 -11.54
CA TRP A 95 0.81 6.60 -10.22
C TRP A 95 -0.48 7.35 -9.95
N VAL A 96 -1.00 8.12 -10.90
CA VAL A 96 -2.31 8.79 -10.79
C VAL A 96 -3.42 7.76 -10.54
N ARG A 97 -3.40 6.62 -11.26
CA ARG A 97 -4.35 5.52 -11.04
C ARG A 97 -4.18 4.87 -9.67
N PHE A 98 -2.94 4.70 -9.22
CA PHE A 98 -2.64 4.16 -7.90
C PHE A 98 -3.20 5.08 -6.80
N ALA A 99 -2.95 6.38 -6.86
CA ALA A 99 -3.46 7.37 -5.90
C ALA A 99 -5.00 7.37 -5.89
N ALA A 100 -5.66 7.33 -7.05
CA ALA A 100 -7.11 7.20 -7.14
C ALA A 100 -7.64 5.94 -6.44
N SER A 101 -6.93 4.80 -6.58
CA SER A 101 -7.24 3.57 -5.83
C SER A 101 -7.08 3.77 -4.32
N GLN A 102 -6.04 4.50 -3.88
CA GLN A 102 -5.81 4.75 -2.46
C GLN A 102 -6.90 5.63 -1.84
N TYR A 103 -7.40 6.66 -2.53
CA TYR A 103 -8.59 7.38 -2.04
C TYR A 103 -9.79 6.44 -1.96
N GLY A 104 -9.98 5.58 -2.96
CA GLY A 104 -11.05 4.58 -2.96
C GLY A 104 -10.97 3.59 -1.79
N LEU A 105 -9.75 3.28 -1.31
CA LEU A 105 -9.47 2.50 -0.12
C LEU A 105 -9.82 3.27 1.16
N VAL A 106 -9.38 4.53 1.30
CA VAL A 106 -9.69 5.37 2.46
C VAL A 106 -11.20 5.58 2.60
N GLU A 107 -11.91 5.78 1.49
CA GLU A 107 -13.37 5.86 1.48
C GLU A 107 -14.04 4.54 1.87
N ALA A 108 -13.47 3.39 1.48
CA ALA A 108 -13.96 2.09 1.90
C ALA A 108 -13.77 1.88 3.41
N LEU A 109 -12.61 2.27 3.94
CA LEU A 109 -12.34 2.26 5.37
C LEU A 109 -13.32 3.14 6.14
N ALA A 110 -13.60 4.37 5.66
CA ALA A 110 -14.56 5.27 6.29
C ALA A 110 -15.99 4.70 6.32
N LYS A 111 -16.39 3.97 5.26
CA LYS A 111 -17.71 3.34 5.16
C LYS A 111 -17.82 2.00 5.88
N GLY A 112 -16.76 1.50 6.49
CA GLY A 112 -16.74 0.17 7.10
C GLY A 112 -16.78 -1.00 6.09
N ASP A 113 -16.50 -0.75 4.80
CA ASP A 113 -16.56 -1.76 3.74
C ASP A 113 -15.31 -2.65 3.74
N LYS A 114 -15.28 -3.60 4.69
CA LYS A 114 -14.18 -4.56 4.87
C LYS A 114 -13.86 -5.33 3.59
N LYS A 115 -14.88 -5.78 2.85
CA LYS A 115 -14.69 -6.58 1.62
C LYS A 115 -14.01 -5.77 0.52
N LYS A 116 -14.36 -4.50 0.37
CA LYS A 116 -13.68 -3.62 -0.59
C LYS A 116 -12.25 -3.34 -0.16
N VAL A 117 -12.02 -3.11 1.14
CA VAL A 117 -10.66 -2.94 1.69
C VAL A 117 -9.79 -4.15 1.38
N GLU A 118 -10.25 -5.36 1.74
CA GLU A 118 -9.49 -6.60 1.47
C GLU A 118 -9.16 -6.75 -0.01
N ARG A 119 -10.12 -6.52 -0.90
CA ARG A 119 -9.92 -6.63 -2.35
C ARG A 119 -8.86 -5.66 -2.88
N VAL A 120 -8.89 -4.40 -2.44
CA VAL A 120 -7.90 -3.40 -2.90
C VAL A 120 -6.50 -3.78 -2.40
N ILE A 121 -6.38 -4.15 -1.13
CA ILE A 121 -5.10 -4.53 -0.54
C ILE A 121 -4.53 -5.80 -1.18
N ALA A 122 -5.37 -6.83 -1.40
CA ALA A 122 -4.98 -8.05 -2.09
C ALA A 122 -4.55 -7.77 -3.53
N TYR A 123 -5.27 -6.87 -4.22
CA TYR A 123 -4.90 -6.44 -5.55
C TYR A 123 -3.52 -5.78 -5.59
N GLU A 124 -3.20 -4.93 -4.63
CA GLU A 124 -1.88 -4.29 -4.56
C GLU A 124 -0.75 -5.27 -4.24
N VAL A 125 -0.95 -6.18 -3.29
CA VAL A 125 0.05 -7.20 -2.96
C VAL A 125 0.35 -8.07 -4.18
N SER A 126 -0.69 -8.46 -4.94
CA SER A 126 -0.49 -9.25 -6.17
C SER A 126 0.12 -8.43 -7.32
N ARG A 127 -0.33 -7.19 -7.52
CA ARG A 127 0.12 -6.34 -8.64
C ARG A 127 1.54 -5.82 -8.46
N PHE A 128 1.97 -5.60 -7.23
CA PHE A 128 3.30 -5.06 -6.89
C PHE A 128 4.22 -6.09 -6.23
N GLY A 129 3.86 -7.38 -6.32
CA GLY A 129 4.72 -8.49 -5.93
C GLY A 129 5.91 -8.70 -6.88
N PRO A 130 6.58 -9.88 -6.89
CA PRO A 130 7.95 -10.04 -7.40
C PRO A 130 8.07 -9.87 -8.91
N GLY A 131 6.95 -9.71 -9.64
CA GLY A 131 6.90 -9.52 -11.08
C GLY A 131 7.05 -8.08 -11.58
N VAL A 132 7.12 -7.07 -10.71
CA VAL A 132 7.34 -5.66 -11.15
C VAL A 132 8.83 -5.29 -11.22
N ARG A 133 9.74 -6.15 -10.70
CA ARG A 133 11.19 -6.00 -10.88
C ARG A 133 11.63 -6.43 -12.29
N GLN A 134 11.86 -5.43 -13.14
CA GLN A 134 12.71 -5.36 -14.35
C GLN A 134 12.03 -4.34 -15.30
N VAL A 135 12.65 -3.26 -15.77
CA VAL A 135 14.01 -3.08 -16.27
C VAL A 135 14.47 -1.66 -15.92
N ALA A 136 15.55 -1.52 -15.15
CA ALA A 136 16.40 -0.32 -15.12
C ALA A 136 17.64 -0.58 -14.25
N SER A 137 18.50 -1.51 -14.69
CA SER A 137 19.91 -1.52 -14.26
C SER A 137 20.75 -2.37 -15.22
N GLN A 138 20.77 -1.95 -16.49
CA GLN A 138 21.94 -2.11 -17.36
C GLN A 138 22.07 -0.83 -18.19
N ALA A 139 22.92 0.06 -17.71
CA ALA A 139 23.65 1.07 -18.48
C ALA A 139 24.90 1.42 -17.66
#